data_AF-A0A518RBC6-F1
#
_entry.id   AF-A0A518RBC6-F1
#
_cell.length_a   1.000
_cell.length_b   1.000
_cell.length_c   1.000
_cell.angle_alpha   90.00
_cell.angle_beta   90.00
_cell.angle_gamma   90.00
#
_symmetry.space_group_name_H-M   'P 1'
#
loop_
_entity.id
_entity.type
_entity.pdbx_description
1 polymer ?
#
loop_
_entity_poly.entity_id
_entity_poly.type
_entity_poly.pdbx_seq_one_letter_code
_entity_poly.pdbx_strand_id
1 'polypeptide(L)'
;MRNRTRPQRHPPSDPVSIPSSTLLERRVASPWQTEADGGSFMGMAILWPTIVLAGLAFIVFLTMFVTRARHIRANPPGRETFASGDAAMRYFAPVEMPANNYRNLFEMPVLYFALVPLLLITNLDNHIQVVLAWIYVAIRIAHSFVHIGPKKVPVRAMLFVASGVVLMAMWIGFAIDLASAQVVFDRATDAVARG
;
A
#
# COMPACT_ATOMS: atom_id res chain seq x y z
N MET A 1 -91.20 -31.47 -26.02
CA MET A 1 -90.70 -31.53 -27.41
C MET A 1 -89.87 -30.28 -27.70
N ARG A 2 -88.60 -30.45 -28.16
CA ARG A 2 -87.65 -29.57 -28.90
C ARG A 2 -87.59 -28.06 -28.57
N ASN A 3 -86.53 -27.45 -28.04
CA ASN A 3 -85.09 -27.27 -28.42
C ASN A 3 -84.80 -26.23 -29.55
N ARG A 4 -83.77 -25.38 -29.29
CA ARG A 4 -82.96 -24.43 -30.11
C ARG A 4 -83.30 -22.92 -29.96
N THR A 5 -82.39 -21.95 -29.78
CA THR A 5 -80.92 -21.85 -29.90
C THR A 5 -80.34 -20.53 -29.29
N ARG A 6 -79.22 -20.66 -28.53
CA ARG A 6 -78.07 -19.78 -28.16
C ARG A 6 -77.97 -18.28 -28.57
N PRO A 7 -77.24 -17.43 -27.79
CA PRO A 7 -75.77 -17.37 -27.93
C PRO A 7 -74.98 -17.44 -26.61
N GLN A 8 -73.78 -18.03 -26.73
CA GLN A 8 -72.78 -18.15 -25.67
C GLN A 8 -72.18 -16.78 -25.33
N ARG A 9 -72.03 -16.48 -24.04
CA ARG A 9 -71.08 -15.46 -23.60
C ARG A 9 -69.72 -16.13 -23.46
N HIS A 10 -68.74 -15.68 -24.24
CA HIS A 10 -67.34 -16.03 -24.03
C HIS A 10 -66.90 -15.57 -22.63
N PRO A 11 -66.19 -16.40 -21.86
CA PRO A 11 -65.41 -15.88 -20.75
C PRO A 11 -64.27 -15.00 -21.32
N PRO A 12 -63.85 -13.92 -20.64
CA PRO A 12 -62.62 -13.24 -21.01
C PRO A 12 -61.47 -14.26 -20.97
N SER A 13 -60.75 -14.32 -22.09
CA SER A 13 -59.53 -15.08 -22.26
C SER A 13 -58.55 -14.78 -21.13
N ASP A 14 -58.00 -15.85 -20.57
CA ASP A 14 -56.77 -16.00 -19.80
C ASP A 14 -56.03 -14.71 -19.40
N PRO A 15 -55.64 -14.55 -18.11
CA PRO A 15 -54.65 -13.54 -17.76
C PRO A 15 -53.39 -13.77 -18.59
N VAL A 16 -52.98 -12.73 -19.31
CA VAL A 16 -51.75 -12.63 -20.09
C VAL A 16 -50.63 -13.39 -19.37
N SER A 17 -50.18 -14.49 -19.97
CA SER A 17 -48.99 -15.22 -19.55
C SER A 17 -47.78 -14.31 -19.77
N ILE A 18 -47.45 -13.52 -18.76
CA ILE A 18 -46.17 -12.81 -18.72
C ILE A 18 -45.08 -13.90 -18.82
N PRO A 19 -44.19 -13.85 -19.82
CA PRO A 19 -43.13 -14.84 -19.95
C PRO A 19 -42.30 -14.87 -18.66
N SER A 20 -42.20 -16.03 -18.02
CA SER A 20 -41.44 -16.25 -16.78
C SER A 20 -39.96 -15.84 -16.88
N SER A 21 -39.46 -15.58 -18.08
CA SER A 21 -38.13 -15.01 -18.31
C SER A 21 -37.97 -13.59 -17.78
N THR A 22 -39.04 -12.78 -17.71
CA THR A 22 -38.97 -11.38 -17.25
C THR A 22 -38.87 -11.22 -15.73
N LEU A 23 -39.22 -12.24 -14.94
CA LEU A 23 -39.04 -12.24 -13.48
C LEU A 23 -37.70 -12.83 -13.02
N LEU A 24 -37.02 -13.57 -13.90
CA LEU A 24 -35.70 -14.16 -13.61
C LEU A 24 -34.56 -13.18 -13.90
N GLU A 25 -34.70 -12.29 -14.89
CA GLU A 25 -33.67 -11.28 -15.17
C GLU A 25 -33.57 -10.18 -14.11
N ARG A 26 -34.67 -9.86 -13.41
CA ARG A 26 -34.68 -8.81 -12.37
C ARG A 26 -34.10 -9.24 -11.03
N ARG A 27 -33.71 -10.52 -10.89
CA ARG A 27 -33.22 -11.13 -9.64
C ARG A 27 -31.83 -11.74 -9.79
N VAL A 28 -31.07 -11.27 -10.77
CA VAL A 28 -29.60 -11.40 -10.81
C VAL A 28 -28.99 -10.00 -10.74
N ALA A 29 -29.45 -9.19 -9.79
CA ALA A 29 -28.57 -8.17 -9.23
C ALA A 29 -27.40 -8.95 -8.61
N SER A 30 -26.18 -8.72 -9.12
CA SER A 30 -25.04 -9.49 -8.68
C SER A 30 -24.89 -9.33 -7.15
N PRO A 31 -24.82 -10.42 -6.37
CA PRO A 31 -24.60 -10.33 -4.92
C PRO A 31 -23.31 -9.58 -4.57
N TRP A 32 -22.39 -9.52 -5.53
CA TRP A 32 -21.05 -8.95 -5.39
C TRP A 32 -20.98 -7.43 -5.58
N GLN A 33 -22.10 -6.74 -5.86
CA GLN A 33 -22.11 -5.28 -6.07
C GLN A 33 -22.34 -4.46 -4.80
N THR A 34 -22.99 -5.01 -3.76
CA THR A 34 -23.27 -4.28 -2.51
C THR A 34 -22.19 -4.41 -1.44
N GLU A 35 -21.21 -5.30 -1.63
CA GLU A 35 -20.09 -5.51 -0.69
C GLU A 35 -18.84 -4.69 -1.05
N ALA A 36 -18.85 -4.00 -2.19
CA ALA A 36 -17.70 -3.23 -2.69
C ALA A 36 -17.63 -1.80 -2.15
N ASP A 37 -18.60 -1.32 -1.37
CA ASP A 37 -18.85 0.12 -1.22
C ASP A 37 -18.29 0.79 0.05
N GLY A 38 -17.33 0.17 0.77
CA GLY A 38 -16.74 0.87 1.93
C GLY A 38 -15.37 0.39 2.42
N GLY A 39 -15.09 -0.93 2.35
CA GLY A 39 -13.84 -1.49 2.87
C GLY A 39 -12.71 -1.63 1.84
N SER A 40 -13.03 -1.69 0.55
CA SER A 40 -12.09 -2.03 -0.53
C SER A 40 -11.22 -0.84 -1.00
N PHE A 41 -11.69 0.40 -0.82
CA PHE A 41 -11.00 1.59 -1.32
C PHE A 41 -9.81 2.03 -0.44
N MET A 42 -9.81 1.72 0.87
CA MET A 42 -8.73 2.08 1.79
C MET A 42 -7.51 1.17 1.65
N GLY A 43 -7.69 -0.14 1.49
CA GLY A 43 -6.60 -1.11 1.30
C GLY A 43 -5.64 -0.76 0.15
N MET A 44 -6.19 -0.18 -0.93
CA MET A 44 -5.37 0.28 -2.05
C MET A 44 -4.70 1.64 -1.79
N ALA A 45 -5.21 2.46 -0.87
CA ALA A 45 -4.72 3.81 -0.64
C ALA A 45 -3.32 3.84 0.00
N ILE A 46 -3.03 2.93 0.94
CA ILE A 46 -1.71 2.82 1.60
C ILE A 46 -0.64 2.21 0.68
N LEU A 47 -1.05 1.53 -0.40
CA LEU A 47 -0.12 0.98 -1.39
C LEU A 47 0.52 2.07 -2.26
N TRP A 48 -0.18 3.17 -2.54
CA TRP A 48 0.38 4.27 -3.33
C TRP A 48 1.64 4.91 -2.74
N PRO A 49 1.67 5.36 -1.46
CA PRO A 49 2.91 5.85 -0.86
C PRO A 49 3.98 4.76 -0.81
N THR A 50 3.60 3.49 -0.60
CA THR A 50 4.53 2.34 -0.62
C THR A 50 5.21 2.16 -1.97
N ILE A 51 4.44 2.26 -3.07
CA ILE A 51 4.97 2.21 -4.44
C ILE A 51 5.91 3.39 -4.70
N VAL A 52 5.56 4.60 -4.24
CA VAL A 52 6.41 5.79 -4.39
C VAL A 52 7.74 5.60 -3.63
N LEU A 53 7.71 5.03 -2.43
CA LEU A 53 8.93 4.75 -1.67
C LEU A 53 9.82 3.70 -2.31
N ALA A 54 9.23 2.63 -2.84
CA ALA A 54 9.95 1.62 -3.62
C ALA A 54 10.55 2.26 -4.90
N GLY A 55 9.79 3.10 -5.59
CA GLY A 55 10.25 3.88 -6.73
C GLY A 55 11.45 4.77 -6.38
N LEU A 56 11.41 5.46 -5.24
CA LEU A 56 12.56 6.23 -4.74
C LEU A 56 13.80 5.35 -4.53
N ALA A 57 13.64 4.16 -3.95
CA ALA A 57 14.74 3.22 -3.78
C ALA A 57 15.33 2.79 -5.13
N PHE A 58 14.51 2.49 -6.13
CA PHE A 58 14.98 2.18 -7.49
C PHE A 58 15.69 3.35 -8.17
N ILE A 59 15.17 4.57 -8.02
CA ILE A 59 15.79 5.79 -8.57
C ILE A 59 17.19 5.99 -7.96
N VAL A 60 17.32 5.84 -6.64
CA VAL A 60 18.61 5.99 -5.95
C VAL A 60 19.57 4.85 -6.28
N PHE A 61 19.08 3.61 -6.40
CA PHE A 61 19.85 2.47 -6.88
C PHE A 61 20.45 2.74 -8.26
N LEU A 62 19.62 3.21 -9.20
CA LEU A 62 20.06 3.48 -10.56
C LEU A 62 21.05 4.65 -10.60
N THR A 63 20.81 5.68 -9.77
CA THR A 63 21.74 6.81 -9.60
C THR A 63 23.12 6.33 -9.12
N MET A 64 23.17 5.47 -8.09
CA MET A 64 24.40 4.86 -7.60
C MET A 64 25.11 4.03 -8.69
N PHE A 65 24.36 3.22 -9.42
CA PHE A 65 24.92 2.38 -10.47
C PHE A 65 25.55 3.24 -11.58
N VAL A 66 24.83 4.26 -12.05
CA VAL A 66 25.30 5.17 -13.09
C VAL A 66 26.50 5.99 -12.62
N THR A 67 26.51 6.52 -11.40
CA THR A 67 27.63 7.33 -10.90
C THR A 67 28.91 6.49 -10.76
N ARG A 68 28.81 5.25 -10.25
CA ARG A 68 29.93 4.33 -10.16
C ARG A 68 30.44 3.89 -11.53
N ALA A 69 29.54 3.56 -12.46
CA ALA A 69 29.93 3.20 -13.83
C ALA A 69 30.66 4.34 -14.55
N ARG A 70 30.18 5.59 -14.39
CA ARG A 70 30.87 6.78 -14.93
C ARG A 70 32.22 7.01 -14.27
N HIS A 71 32.33 6.80 -12.96
CA HIS A 71 33.60 6.90 -12.24
C HIS A 71 34.62 5.88 -12.73
N ILE A 72 34.22 4.61 -12.93
CA ILE A 72 35.08 3.55 -13.47
C ILE A 72 35.56 3.87 -14.88
N ARG A 73 34.65 4.36 -15.75
CA ARG A 73 35.00 4.74 -17.12
C ARG A 73 35.98 5.92 -17.17
N ALA A 74 35.85 6.87 -16.24
CA ALA A 74 36.72 8.04 -16.16
C ALA A 74 38.05 7.75 -15.44
N ASN A 75 38.08 6.78 -14.53
CA ASN A 75 39.24 6.43 -13.70
C ASN A 75 39.44 4.91 -13.71
N PRO A 76 40.01 4.32 -14.76
CA PRO A 76 40.14 2.86 -14.87
C PRO A 76 40.81 2.24 -13.63
N PRO A 77 40.22 1.20 -13.02
CA PRO A 77 40.72 0.62 -11.78
C PRO A 77 42.02 -0.17 -12.00
N GLY A 78 42.97 -0.01 -11.09
CA GLY A 78 44.19 -0.83 -11.01
C GLY A 78 43.93 -2.16 -10.31
N ARG A 79 44.94 -3.05 -10.30
CA ARG A 79 44.84 -4.38 -9.65
C ARG A 79 44.61 -4.27 -8.14
N GLU A 80 45.16 -3.23 -7.54
CA GLU A 80 45.05 -2.88 -6.13
C GLU A 80 43.68 -2.30 -5.73
N THR A 81 42.89 -1.81 -6.71
CA THR A 81 41.61 -1.12 -6.44
C THR A 81 40.56 -2.03 -5.80
N PHE A 82 40.55 -3.32 -6.16
CA PHE A 82 39.62 -4.31 -5.61
C PHE A 82 40.32 -5.38 -4.77
N ALA A 83 41.57 -5.13 -4.33
CA ALA A 83 42.32 -6.06 -3.50
C ALA A 83 41.74 -6.20 -2.08
N SER A 84 41.00 -5.19 -1.60
CA SER A 84 40.29 -5.21 -0.32
C SER A 84 39.05 -4.32 -0.35
N GLY A 85 38.14 -4.52 0.62
CA GLY A 85 36.97 -3.66 0.80
C GLY A 85 37.33 -2.19 1.05
N ASP A 86 38.38 -1.93 1.83
CA ASP A 86 38.89 -0.59 2.09
C ASP A 86 39.44 0.09 0.84
N ALA A 87 40.16 -0.64 0.00
CA ALA A 87 40.66 -0.12 -1.27
C ALA A 87 39.50 0.28 -2.20
N ALA A 88 38.47 -0.57 -2.30
CA ALA A 88 37.27 -0.28 -3.08
C ALA A 88 36.49 0.93 -2.52
N MET A 89 36.40 1.06 -1.19
CA MET A 89 35.72 2.19 -0.54
C MET A 89 36.45 3.51 -0.77
N ARG A 90 37.79 3.52 -0.71
CA ARG A 90 38.61 4.70 -1.05
C ARG A 90 38.44 5.10 -2.51
N TYR A 91 38.41 4.12 -3.41
CA TYR A 91 38.22 4.36 -4.84
C TYR A 91 36.86 5.02 -5.13
N PHE A 92 35.77 4.54 -4.52
CA PHE A 92 34.44 5.12 -4.75
C PHE A 92 34.10 6.34 -3.88
N ALA A 93 34.98 6.75 -2.96
CA ALA A 93 34.72 7.87 -2.04
C ALA A 93 34.17 9.16 -2.73
N PRO A 94 34.64 9.57 -3.93
CA PRO A 94 34.10 10.75 -4.63
C PRO A 94 32.64 10.60 -5.09
N VAL A 95 32.13 9.38 -5.22
CA VAL A 95 30.81 9.05 -5.76
C VAL A 95 29.97 8.18 -4.82
N GLU A 96 30.33 8.13 -3.54
CA GLU A 96 29.70 7.22 -2.57
C GLU A 96 28.34 7.72 -2.04
N MET A 97 28.01 9.01 -2.21
CA MET A 97 26.80 9.60 -1.65
C MET A 97 25.49 8.90 -2.05
N PRO A 98 25.24 8.51 -3.32
CA PRO A 98 24.08 7.71 -3.67
C PRO A 98 24.05 6.32 -3.02
N ALA A 99 25.22 5.68 -2.83
CA ALA A 99 25.30 4.39 -2.17
C ALA A 99 24.96 4.50 -0.67
N ASN A 100 25.44 5.55 0.00
CA ASN A 100 25.07 5.86 1.37
C ASN A 100 23.58 6.17 1.52
N ASN A 101 23.01 6.94 0.59
CA ASN A 101 21.58 7.18 0.59
C ASN A 101 20.77 5.89 0.37
N TYR A 102 21.21 5.03 -0.55
CA TYR A 102 20.57 3.73 -0.80
C TYR A 102 20.56 2.86 0.46
N ARG A 103 21.69 2.72 1.16
CA ARG A 103 21.76 2.01 2.44
C ARG A 103 20.77 2.60 3.46
N ASN A 104 20.75 3.92 3.59
CA ASN A 104 19.82 4.58 4.51
C ASN A 104 18.34 4.37 4.15
N LEU A 105 18.02 4.21 2.85
CA LEU A 105 16.68 3.83 2.37
C LEU A 105 16.27 2.40 2.76
N PHE A 106 17.14 1.60 3.35
CA PHE A 106 16.81 0.27 3.89
C PHE A 106 17.04 0.12 5.41
N GLU A 107 17.54 1.13 6.11
CA GLU A 107 17.68 1.07 7.57
C GLU A 107 16.33 1.19 8.28
N MET A 108 15.67 2.35 8.14
CA MET A 108 14.35 2.60 8.74
C MET A 108 13.17 2.11 7.87
N PRO A 109 13.19 2.25 6.53
CA PRO A 109 12.06 1.83 5.69
C PRO A 109 11.75 0.35 5.70
N VAL A 110 12.68 -0.50 6.13
CA VAL A 110 12.37 -1.93 6.34
C VAL A 110 11.23 -2.08 7.35
N LEU A 111 11.18 -1.27 8.41
CA LEU A 111 10.06 -1.26 9.36
C LEU A 111 8.76 -0.73 8.74
N TYR A 112 8.85 0.19 7.78
CA TYR A 112 7.68 0.65 7.01
C TYR A 112 7.15 -0.47 6.10
N PHE A 113 8.04 -1.13 5.34
CA PHE A 113 7.66 -2.24 4.46
C PHE A 113 7.15 -3.47 5.23
N ALA A 114 7.56 -3.64 6.49
CA ALA A 114 6.99 -4.66 7.38
C ALA A 114 5.61 -4.26 7.92
N LEU A 115 5.39 -2.97 8.23
CA LEU A 115 4.13 -2.48 8.80
C LEU A 115 2.98 -2.53 7.80
N VAL A 116 3.20 -2.14 6.54
CA VAL A 116 2.12 -2.04 5.53
C VAL A 116 1.37 -3.37 5.33
N PRO A 117 2.03 -4.53 5.13
CA PRO A 117 1.34 -5.82 5.05
C PRO A 117 0.55 -6.17 6.32
N LEU A 118 1.07 -5.82 7.51
CA LEU A 118 0.35 -6.05 8.76
C LEU A 118 -0.94 -5.23 8.82
N LEU A 119 -0.85 -3.95 8.45
CA LEU A 119 -2.04 -3.07 8.36
C LEU A 119 -3.08 -3.64 7.39
N LEU A 120 -2.65 -4.14 6.23
CA LEU A 120 -3.56 -4.72 5.22
C LEU A 120 -4.20 -6.03 5.68
N ILE A 121 -3.44 -6.96 6.25
CA ILE A 121 -3.96 -8.27 6.68
C ILE A 121 -4.91 -8.12 7.87
N THR A 122 -4.65 -7.13 8.74
CA THR A 122 -5.52 -6.83 9.89
C THR A 122 -6.67 -5.88 9.55
N ASN A 123 -6.74 -5.33 8.34
CA ASN A 123 -7.66 -4.27 7.93
C ASN A 123 -7.63 -3.04 8.88
N LEU A 124 -6.43 -2.68 9.36
CA LEU A 124 -6.20 -1.53 10.25
C LEU A 124 -5.54 -0.36 9.51
N ASP A 125 -5.60 -0.33 8.19
CA ASP A 125 -5.07 0.72 7.30
C ASP A 125 -5.98 1.96 7.22
N ASN A 126 -6.38 2.50 8.37
CA ASN A 126 -7.27 3.65 8.45
C ASN A 126 -6.70 4.93 7.77
N HIS A 127 -7.54 5.95 7.62
CA HIS A 127 -7.17 7.22 6.99
C HIS A 127 -5.92 7.87 7.61
N ILE A 128 -5.74 7.76 8.93
CA ILE A 128 -4.59 8.33 9.64
C ILE A 128 -3.31 7.63 9.18
N GLN A 129 -3.31 6.29 9.08
CA GLN A 129 -2.16 5.53 8.58
C GLN A 129 -1.78 5.92 7.16
N VAL A 130 -2.77 6.14 6.28
CA VAL A 130 -2.54 6.59 4.90
C VAL A 130 -1.89 7.98 4.85
N VAL A 131 -2.37 8.93 5.66
CA VAL A 131 -1.81 10.28 5.75
C VAL A 131 -0.37 10.24 6.28
N LEU A 132 -0.13 9.48 7.35
CA LEU A 132 1.21 9.32 7.92
C LEU A 132 2.17 8.66 6.93
N ALA A 133 1.70 7.68 6.16
CA ALA A 133 2.49 7.05 5.10
C ALA A 133 2.93 8.06 4.03
N TRP A 134 2.03 8.94 3.58
CA TRP A 134 2.39 10.01 2.64
C TRP A 134 3.38 11.01 3.22
N ILE A 135 3.18 11.43 4.48
CA ILE A 135 4.12 12.33 5.18
C ILE A 135 5.50 11.67 5.27
N TYR A 136 5.54 10.40 5.68
CA TYR A 136 6.78 9.63 5.77
C TYR A 136 7.52 9.64 4.43
N VAL A 137 6.84 9.25 3.35
CA VAL A 137 7.42 9.18 2.00
C VAL A 137 7.90 10.54 1.49
N ALA A 138 7.14 11.61 1.73
CA ALA A 138 7.54 12.97 1.38
C ALA A 138 8.85 13.38 2.09
N ILE A 139 8.98 13.08 3.39
CA ILE A 139 10.21 13.34 4.14
C ILE A 139 11.37 12.48 3.59
N ARG A 140 11.14 11.22 3.21
CA ARG A 140 12.18 10.36 2.60
C ARG A 140 12.66 10.91 1.26
N ILE A 141 11.76 11.40 0.41
CA ILE A 141 12.12 12.08 -0.84
C ILE A 141 12.98 13.32 -0.56
N ALA A 142 12.54 14.18 0.36
CA ALA A 142 13.29 15.37 0.75
C ALA A 142 14.68 15.02 1.33
N HIS A 143 14.76 14.00 2.18
CA HIS A 143 16.02 13.50 2.73
C HIS A 143 16.95 13.02 1.60
N SER A 144 16.47 12.19 0.68
CA SER A 144 17.26 11.68 -0.45
C SER A 144 17.76 12.79 -1.36
N PHE A 145 16.93 13.79 -1.65
CA PHE A 145 17.34 14.96 -2.42
C PHE A 145 18.47 15.73 -1.72
N VAL A 146 18.31 16.03 -0.42
CA VAL A 146 19.35 16.72 0.37
C VAL A 146 20.61 15.86 0.50
N HIS A 147 20.47 14.55 0.66
CA HIS A 147 21.59 13.64 0.87
C HIS A 147 22.47 13.52 -0.38
N ILE A 148 21.87 13.39 -1.56
CA ILE A 148 22.61 13.23 -2.82
C ILE A 148 23.07 14.59 -3.38
N GLY A 149 22.28 15.65 -3.18
CA GLY A 149 22.57 16.98 -3.71
C GLY A 149 23.35 17.87 -2.71
N PRO A 150 22.68 18.82 -2.02
CA PRO A 150 23.33 19.84 -1.22
C PRO A 150 24.01 19.29 0.03
N LYS A 151 25.29 19.64 0.26
CA LYS A 151 26.09 19.19 1.41
C LYS A 151 25.73 19.88 2.75
N LYS A 152 24.44 20.03 3.06
CA LYS A 152 23.96 20.56 4.35
C LYS A 152 23.76 19.43 5.36
N VAL A 153 24.83 19.08 6.06
CA VAL A 153 24.88 18.02 7.09
C VAL A 153 23.73 18.06 8.11
N PRO A 154 23.41 19.20 8.76
CA PRO A 154 22.37 19.20 9.79
C PRO A 154 20.97 18.93 9.24
N VAL A 155 20.68 19.38 8.01
CA VAL A 155 19.36 19.21 7.40
C VAL A 155 19.06 17.74 7.12
N ARG A 156 20.03 16.97 6.61
CA ARG A 156 19.82 15.53 6.39
C ARG A 156 19.54 14.77 7.69
N ALA A 157 20.25 15.10 8.77
CA ALA A 157 20.07 14.44 10.06
C ALA A 157 18.67 14.72 10.63
N MET A 158 18.22 15.97 10.56
CA MET A 158 16.88 16.37 10.98
C MET A 158 15.79 15.64 10.19
N LEU A 159 15.91 15.55 8.85
CA LEU A 159 14.95 14.83 8.02
C LEU A 159 14.93 13.33 8.31
N PHE A 160 16.09 12.72 8.57
CA PHE A 160 16.17 11.32 8.98
C PHE A 160 15.41 11.09 10.29
N VAL A 161 15.69 11.89 11.33
CA VAL A 161 15.00 11.79 12.63
C VAL A 161 13.50 12.04 12.48
N ALA A 162 13.10 13.08 11.74
CA ALA A 162 11.69 13.38 11.49
C ALA A 162 10.97 12.21 10.83
N SER A 163 11.59 11.57 9.82
CA SER A 163 11.01 10.37 9.19
C SER A 163 10.87 9.21 10.18
N GLY A 164 11.83 9.04 11.09
CA GLY A 164 11.78 8.02 12.14
C GLY A 164 10.64 8.26 13.14
N VAL A 165 10.41 9.52 13.53
CA VAL A 165 9.30 9.88 14.43
C VAL A 165 7.93 9.58 13.78
N VAL A 166 7.77 9.91 12.50
CA VAL A 166 6.52 9.59 11.78
C VAL A 166 6.31 8.09 11.70
N LEU A 167 7.36 7.32 11.37
CA LEU A 167 7.28 5.86 11.33
C LEU A 167 6.94 5.26 12.70
N MET A 168 7.53 5.79 13.77
CA MET A 168 7.21 5.38 15.14
C MET A 168 5.73 5.68 15.48
N ALA A 169 5.20 6.83 15.06
CA ALA A 169 3.79 7.15 15.24
C ALA A 169 2.86 6.16 14.52
N MET A 170 3.22 5.73 13.30
CA MET A 170 2.46 4.70 12.57
C MET A 170 2.41 3.37 13.33
N TRP A 171 3.55 2.92 13.86
CA TRP A 171 3.64 1.69 14.67
C TRP A 171 2.84 1.80 15.98
N ILE A 172 2.89 2.94 16.66
CA ILE A 172 2.09 3.18 17.86
C ILE A 172 0.60 3.13 17.53
N GLY A 173 0.17 3.79 16.45
CA GLY A 173 -1.22 3.75 16.01
C GLY A 173 -1.68 2.32 15.72
N PHE A 174 -0.87 1.55 14.99
CA PHE A 174 -1.15 0.15 14.71
C PHE A 174 -1.28 -0.69 15.99
N ALA A 175 -0.37 -0.51 16.96
CA ALA A 175 -0.43 -1.23 18.23
C ALA A 175 -1.69 -0.91 19.04
N ILE A 176 -2.13 0.35 19.05
CA ILE A 176 -3.37 0.77 19.72
C ILE A 176 -4.60 0.15 19.06
N ASP A 177 -4.66 0.21 17.73
CA ASP A 177 -5.78 -0.34 16.96
C ASP A 177 -5.86 -1.87 17.13
N LEU A 178 -4.71 -2.55 17.11
CA LEU A 178 -4.60 -3.99 17.32
C LEU A 178 -5.04 -4.39 18.74
N ALA A 179 -4.59 -3.68 19.77
CA ALA A 179 -5.00 -3.94 21.15
C ALA A 179 -6.51 -3.72 21.35
N SER A 180 -7.07 -2.69 20.69
CA SER A 180 -8.50 -2.40 20.72
C SER A 180 -9.32 -3.51 20.06
N ALA A 181 -8.85 -4.03 18.91
CA ALA A 181 -9.49 -5.15 18.21
C ALA A 181 -9.48 -6.44 19.05
N GLN A 182 -8.37 -6.74 19.74
CA GLN A 182 -8.29 -7.92 20.61
C GLN A 182 -9.32 -7.89 21.74
N VAL A 183 -9.44 -6.75 22.42
CA VAL A 183 -10.40 -6.59 23.53
C VAL A 183 -11.85 -6.80 23.08
N VAL A 184 -12.18 -6.40 21.85
CA VAL A 184 -13.53 -6.62 21.29
C VAL A 184 -13.76 -8.10 21.02
N PHE A 185 -12.78 -8.80 20.47
CA PHE A 185 -12.85 -10.23 20.22
C PHE A 185 -13.05 -11.03 21.52
N ASP A 186 -12.25 -10.73 22.56
CA ASP A 186 -12.34 -11.41 23.86
C ASP A 186 -13.74 -11.24 24.49
N ARG A 187 -14.33 -10.04 24.38
CA ARG A 187 -15.69 -9.78 24.86
C ARG A 187 -16.74 -10.57 24.09
N ALA A 188 -16.56 -10.75 22.79
CA ALA A 188 -17.47 -11.51 21.95
C ALA A 188 -17.42 -13.02 22.28
N THR A 189 -16.22 -13.58 22.47
CA THR A 189 -16.06 -14.99 22.87
C THR A 189 -16.66 -15.25 24.24
N ASP A 190 -16.46 -14.34 25.19
CA ASP A 190 -17.05 -14.44 26.54
C ASP A 190 -18.58 -14.38 26.51
N ALA A 191 -19.17 -13.60 25.61
CA ALA A 191 -20.62 -13.51 25.46
C ALA A 191 -21.20 -14.82 24.90
N VAL A 192 -20.55 -15.43 23.91
CA VAL A 192 -20.95 -16.72 23.33
C VAL A 192 -20.82 -17.86 24.35
N ALA A 193 -19.76 -17.86 25.16
CA ALA A 193 -19.57 -18.91 26.17
C ALA A 193 -20.58 -18.85 27.34
N ARG A 194 -21.27 -17.73 27.53
CA ARG A 194 -22.26 -17.51 28.61
C ARG A 194 -23.72 -17.70 28.18
N GLY A 195 -24.00 -17.82 26.88
CA GLY A 195 -25.35 -18.01 26.33
C GLY A 195 -25.64 -19.47 26.01
#